data_AF-A0A9R0YJ57-F1
#
_entry.id   AF-A0A9R0YJ57-F1
#
_cell.length_a   1.000
_cell.length_b   1.000
_cell.length_c   1.000
_cell.angle_alpha   90.00
_cell.angle_beta   90.00
_cell.angle_gamma   90.00
#
_symmetry.space_group_name_H-M   'P 1'
#
loop_
_entity.id
_entity.type
_entity.pdbx_description
1 polymer ?
#
loop_
_entity_poly.entity_id
_entity_poly.type
_entity_poly.pdbx_seq_one_letter_code
_entity_poly.pdbx_strand_id
1 'polypeptide(L)'
;MADRDSDGDDNVKFEWESDGEPEPSSAPAFRNSDAPGPSTLANEEAPSTALIEEYVAMGFPKEIVVKGMKEIGHSDPDALLELILTYQALGADDAVGNCSTSGCAPQSVEEEDDDDLDFEHWDGDDDDVGGRETNCDDPGDEDFLREMSQKDKKINLLVDMGFPEDEANIAIKRCGVDAELCVLVDSISASLVAGDFNSRNISNHQVTDRCFDSFGGRKKARLMEESKKRRMQYAQGSGPSFAGSHDEPTRIPDPMVGFNLPSDRQPSVIRTLPEQAIGPPFFYFQNVARAPRGAWTTISKKFYDIQPEFVDSKYFCAASRESGYIHNLPIENREALLPFPPKTVFDAFPHYKKWWPSWDPRRQLNCLQASVATAKLTDQIQRTLARSGNPSVQKHVVDECKTWDLVWVGKNKVAQLEPDEMESLLGFPRDHTRGVVKSERYKSLANSFQVDTVAYHLSVLRDMFPNGVNVLSLSTGIGGGEVALHRLGIRMRTVVSVEEGETNRRIFEGWWDQTQTGKLVQIANLKSLTNERIASLVGRFRRFDLVIGGSQGHENSEHDKVKRGS
;
A
#
# COMPACT_ATOMS: atom_id res chain seq x y z
N MET A 1 49.22 -42.24 -32.43
CA MET A 1 50.16 -43.12 -31.69
C MET A 1 49.52 -43.34 -30.34
N ALA A 2 49.27 -44.60 -29.95
CA ALA A 2 48.23 -45.00 -29.00
C ALA A 2 46.81 -44.64 -29.51
N ASP A 3 45.77 -45.50 -29.47
CA ASP A 3 45.31 -46.51 -28.49
C ASP A 3 44.55 -45.85 -27.31
N ARG A 4 43.37 -46.32 -26.85
CA ARG A 4 42.68 -47.60 -27.13
C ARG A 4 41.17 -47.61 -26.79
N ASP A 5 40.45 -48.53 -27.44
CA ASP A 5 39.23 -49.32 -27.10
C ASP A 5 38.79 -49.39 -25.61
N SER A 6 37.59 -49.83 -25.17
CA SER A 6 36.20 -49.96 -25.69
C SER A 6 35.31 -50.62 -24.59
N ASP A 7 34.00 -50.68 -24.81
CA ASP A 7 32.87 -51.16 -23.96
C ASP A 7 33.01 -52.53 -23.24
N GLY A 8 32.21 -52.77 -22.18
CA GLY A 8 32.10 -54.09 -21.50
C GLY A 8 31.21 -54.18 -20.24
N ASP A 9 29.92 -54.47 -20.45
CA ASP A 9 28.75 -54.87 -19.62
C ASP A 9 28.79 -55.38 -18.13
N ASP A 10 27.56 -55.43 -17.59
CA ASP A 10 26.97 -56.38 -16.60
C ASP A 10 27.22 -56.29 -15.06
N ASN A 11 26.28 -55.60 -14.39
CA ASN A 11 25.29 -56.15 -13.44
C ASN A 11 25.68 -57.34 -12.52
N VAL A 12 25.83 -57.08 -11.20
CA VAL A 12 25.65 -58.09 -10.13
C VAL A 12 24.85 -57.55 -8.94
N LYS A 13 23.56 -57.87 -8.96
CA LYS A 13 22.72 -58.38 -7.86
C LYS A 13 23.35 -58.43 -6.45
N PHE A 14 22.72 -57.81 -5.45
CA PHE A 14 22.95 -58.11 -4.02
C PHE A 14 21.76 -58.89 -3.45
N GLU A 15 22.04 -60.04 -2.83
CA GLU A 15 21.05 -60.92 -2.20
C GLU A 15 21.19 -60.86 -0.68
N TRP A 16 20.06 -60.91 0.03
CA TRP A 16 19.95 -61.39 1.41
C TRP A 16 18.65 -62.20 1.52
N GLU A 17 18.75 -63.46 1.90
CA GLU A 17 17.62 -64.38 2.13
C GLU A 17 17.66 -64.95 3.58
N SER A 18 16.60 -65.68 3.94
CA SER A 18 16.35 -66.37 5.21
C SER A 18 16.03 -65.46 6.42
N ASP A 19 14.99 -65.72 7.22
CA ASP A 19 13.91 -66.73 7.11
C ASP A 19 12.73 -66.34 8.03
N GLY A 20 11.53 -66.92 7.82
CA GLY A 20 10.54 -67.09 8.92
C GLY A 20 9.18 -66.37 8.84
N GLU A 21 8.35 -66.71 7.85
CA GLU A 21 6.87 -66.53 7.82
C GLU A 21 6.13 -67.35 8.93
N PRO A 22 4.79 -67.22 9.18
CA PRO A 22 3.80 -66.30 8.59
C PRO A 22 2.82 -65.57 9.55
N GLU A 23 2.14 -64.54 9.03
CA GLU A 23 0.79 -64.10 9.45
C GLU A 23 -0.25 -64.44 8.35
N PRO A 24 -1.47 -64.92 8.67
CA PRO A 24 -2.43 -65.39 7.66
C PRO A 24 -3.29 -64.27 7.06
N SER A 25 -3.14 -64.02 5.75
CA SER A 25 -4.03 -63.15 4.98
C SER A 25 -5.45 -63.74 4.81
N SER A 26 -6.49 -62.90 4.90
CA SER A 26 -7.83 -63.22 4.38
C SER A 26 -8.70 -61.97 4.14
N ALA A 27 -9.33 -61.91 2.97
CA ALA A 27 -10.32 -60.92 2.54
C ALA A 27 -11.16 -61.54 1.40
N PRO A 28 -12.24 -60.90 0.90
CA PRO A 28 -13.30 -60.14 1.58
C PRO A 28 -14.69 -60.78 1.31
N ALA A 29 -15.78 -60.26 1.92
CA ALA A 29 -17.15 -60.63 1.53
C ALA A 29 -18.18 -59.50 1.72
N PHE A 30 -19.05 -59.30 0.72
CA PHE A 30 -20.20 -58.38 0.74
C PHE A 30 -21.43 -58.96 1.43
N ARG A 31 -22.33 -58.09 1.94
CA ARG A 31 -23.79 -58.18 1.71
C ARG A 31 -24.54 -56.90 2.13
N ASN A 32 -25.42 -56.41 1.26
CA ASN A 32 -26.42 -55.38 1.56
C ASN A 32 -27.73 -56.04 2.04
N SER A 33 -28.59 -55.32 2.76
CA SER A 33 -30.05 -55.51 2.85
C SER A 33 -30.72 -54.27 3.44
N ASP A 34 -31.90 -53.89 2.93
CA ASP A 34 -32.59 -52.63 3.25
C ASP A 34 -33.83 -52.80 4.17
N ALA A 35 -33.91 -51.98 5.23
CA ALA A 35 -35.14 -51.41 5.85
C ALA A 35 -36.25 -52.38 6.41
N PRO A 36 -37.37 -51.90 7.02
CA PRO A 36 -37.68 -50.60 7.65
C PRO A 36 -38.34 -50.65 9.07
N GLY A 37 -38.00 -49.72 9.97
CA GLY A 37 -38.83 -49.29 11.13
C GLY A 37 -38.95 -50.25 12.33
N PRO A 38 -39.68 -49.89 13.42
CA PRO A 38 -40.54 -48.70 13.62
C PRO A 38 -40.02 -47.72 14.72
N SER A 39 -40.80 -46.67 15.01
CA SER A 39 -40.55 -45.66 16.06
C SER A 39 -40.93 -46.14 17.48
N THR A 40 -40.25 -45.61 18.51
CA THR A 40 -40.73 -45.57 19.92
C THR A 40 -40.13 -44.35 20.62
N LEU A 41 -40.91 -43.70 21.51
CA LEU A 41 -40.53 -42.51 22.29
C LEU A 41 -39.98 -42.89 23.68
N ALA A 42 -38.79 -42.36 24.01
CA ALA A 42 -38.23 -42.13 25.36
C ALA A 42 -36.81 -41.57 25.19
N ASN A 43 -36.23 -40.72 26.05
CA ASN A 43 -36.75 -39.84 27.11
C ASN A 43 -35.77 -38.65 27.23
N GLU A 44 -36.17 -37.54 27.84
CA GLU A 44 -35.21 -36.54 28.31
C GLU A 44 -34.50 -37.07 29.57
N GLU A 45 -33.27 -37.56 29.42
CA GLU A 45 -32.44 -37.94 30.58
C GLU A 45 -31.61 -36.74 31.08
N ALA A 46 -31.74 -36.45 32.37
CA ALA A 46 -30.98 -35.41 33.06
C ALA A 46 -29.48 -35.75 33.10
N PRO A 47 -28.57 -34.76 33.17
CA PRO A 47 -27.13 -34.99 33.05
C PRO A 47 -26.61 -35.98 34.10
N SER A 48 -26.04 -37.08 33.61
CA SER A 48 -25.55 -38.18 34.42
C SER A 48 -24.43 -37.73 35.36
N THR A 49 -24.74 -37.63 36.65
CA THR A 49 -23.85 -37.08 37.69
C THR A 49 -22.49 -37.78 37.78
N ALA A 50 -22.41 -39.06 37.42
CA ALA A 50 -21.18 -39.84 37.38
C ALA A 50 -20.08 -39.21 36.50
N LEU A 51 -20.42 -38.67 35.32
CA LEU A 51 -19.43 -38.00 34.45
C LEU A 51 -18.87 -36.74 35.10
N ILE A 52 -19.72 -35.95 35.77
CA ILE A 52 -19.27 -34.73 36.49
C ILE A 52 -18.28 -35.12 37.60
N GLU A 53 -18.52 -36.21 38.31
CA GLU A 53 -17.63 -36.71 39.35
C GLU A 53 -16.30 -37.25 38.78
N GLU A 54 -16.30 -37.84 37.58
CA GLU A 54 -15.08 -38.31 36.89
C GLU A 54 -14.14 -37.18 36.49
N TYR A 55 -14.62 -36.14 35.78
CA TYR A 55 -13.78 -34.98 35.44
C TYR A 55 -13.34 -34.19 36.68
N VAL A 56 -14.17 -34.11 37.74
CA VAL A 56 -13.76 -33.50 39.02
C VAL A 56 -12.70 -34.35 39.73
N ALA A 57 -12.76 -35.68 39.66
CA ALA A 57 -11.72 -36.56 40.20
C ALA A 57 -10.39 -36.46 39.42
N MET A 58 -10.44 -36.12 38.12
CA MET A 58 -9.27 -35.75 37.32
C MET A 58 -8.69 -34.36 37.66
N GLY A 59 -9.35 -33.58 38.54
CA GLY A 59 -8.85 -32.32 39.07
C GLY A 59 -9.43 -31.06 38.43
N PHE A 60 -10.42 -31.18 37.52
CA PHE A 60 -11.05 -30.01 36.90
C PHE A 60 -12.07 -29.33 37.86
N PRO A 61 -12.13 -27.99 37.92
CA PRO A 61 -13.13 -27.28 38.74
C PRO A 61 -14.56 -27.63 38.31
N LYS A 62 -15.39 -28.06 39.27
CA LYS A 62 -16.76 -28.56 39.02
C LYS A 62 -17.64 -27.57 38.26
N GLU A 63 -17.47 -26.27 38.49
CA GLU A 63 -18.17 -25.20 37.78
C GLU A 63 -17.85 -25.18 36.27
N ILE A 64 -16.59 -25.39 35.90
CA ILE A 64 -16.14 -25.44 34.50
C ILE A 64 -16.66 -26.70 33.81
N VAL A 65 -16.60 -27.86 34.50
CA VAL A 65 -17.13 -29.14 34.02
C VAL A 65 -18.64 -29.02 33.73
N VAL A 66 -19.42 -28.52 34.68
CA VAL A 66 -20.87 -28.34 34.53
C VAL A 66 -21.21 -27.35 33.42
N LYS A 67 -20.43 -26.27 33.26
CA LYS A 67 -20.60 -25.32 32.15
C LYS A 67 -20.37 -25.96 30.78
N GLY A 68 -19.23 -26.66 30.60
CA GLY A 68 -18.92 -27.34 29.33
C GLY A 68 -19.96 -28.39 28.95
N MET A 69 -20.46 -29.16 29.92
CA MET A 69 -21.53 -30.14 29.69
C MET A 69 -22.86 -29.49 29.28
N LYS A 70 -23.16 -28.26 29.76
CA LYS A 70 -24.36 -27.51 29.36
C LYS A 70 -24.26 -26.95 27.94
N GLU A 71 -23.05 -26.64 27.45
CA GLU A 71 -22.84 -26.04 26.11
C GLU A 71 -22.73 -27.09 24.99
N ILE A 72 -22.21 -28.31 25.25
CA ILE A 72 -22.08 -29.38 24.23
C ILE A 72 -23.18 -30.45 24.32
N GLY A 73 -23.68 -30.77 25.53
CA GLY A 73 -24.50 -31.95 25.76
C GLY A 73 -23.70 -33.27 25.71
N HIS A 74 -24.37 -34.40 25.92
CA HIS A 74 -23.75 -35.71 26.18
C HIS A 74 -23.19 -36.45 24.94
N SER A 75 -22.83 -35.74 23.87
CA SER A 75 -22.59 -36.35 22.56
C SER A 75 -21.14 -36.76 22.29
N ASP A 76 -20.15 -36.13 22.95
CA ASP A 76 -18.72 -36.38 22.69
C ASP A 76 -17.85 -36.04 23.93
N PRO A 77 -17.12 -37.02 24.53
CA PRO A 77 -16.27 -36.79 25.70
C PRO A 77 -14.93 -36.12 25.38
N ASP A 78 -14.42 -36.25 24.15
CA ASP A 78 -13.15 -35.64 23.73
C ASP A 78 -13.37 -34.14 23.46
N ALA A 79 -14.47 -33.79 22.77
CA ALA A 79 -14.87 -32.38 22.58
C ALA A 79 -15.17 -31.67 23.92
N LEU A 80 -15.76 -32.37 24.89
CA LEU A 80 -15.97 -31.85 26.25
C LEU A 80 -14.63 -31.56 26.96
N LEU A 81 -13.63 -32.43 26.80
CA LEU A 81 -12.30 -32.23 27.38
C LEU A 81 -11.58 -31.03 26.76
N GLU A 82 -11.61 -30.87 25.43
CA GLU A 82 -11.04 -29.69 24.77
C GLU A 82 -11.71 -28.38 25.23
N LEU A 83 -13.04 -28.36 25.42
CA LEU A 83 -13.76 -27.18 25.89
C LEU A 83 -13.41 -26.83 27.35
N ILE A 84 -13.33 -27.82 28.24
CA ILE A 84 -12.91 -27.64 29.64
C ILE A 84 -11.48 -27.07 29.71
N LEU A 85 -10.55 -27.63 28.92
CA LEU A 85 -9.18 -27.13 28.83
C LEU A 85 -9.13 -25.69 28.28
N THR A 86 -9.98 -25.37 27.31
CA THR A 86 -10.09 -24.02 26.74
C THR A 86 -10.55 -22.99 27.77
N TYR A 87 -11.59 -23.28 28.57
CA TYR A 87 -11.98 -22.39 29.67
C TYR A 87 -10.90 -22.27 30.74
N GLN A 88 -10.19 -23.37 31.05
CA GLN A 88 -9.12 -23.34 32.06
C GLN A 88 -7.91 -22.50 31.59
N ALA A 89 -7.62 -22.47 30.29
CA ALA A 89 -6.63 -21.57 29.71
C ALA A 89 -7.11 -20.10 29.74
N LEU A 90 -8.37 -19.84 29.40
CA LEU A 90 -8.96 -18.48 29.41
C LEU A 90 -9.13 -17.90 30.83
N GLY A 91 -9.24 -18.75 31.87
CA GLY A 91 -9.33 -18.34 33.27
C GLY A 91 -7.98 -18.16 33.99
N ALA A 92 -6.84 -18.26 33.28
CA ALA A 92 -5.51 -18.32 33.90
C ALA A 92 -4.77 -16.96 33.99
N ASP A 93 -5.21 -15.93 33.26
CA ASP A 93 -4.49 -14.64 33.17
C ASP A 93 -4.80 -13.64 34.31
N ASP A 94 -5.84 -13.85 35.13
CA ASP A 94 -6.25 -12.96 36.23
C ASP A 94 -5.74 -13.42 37.61
N ALA A 95 -4.42 -13.60 37.76
CA ALA A 95 -3.79 -13.84 39.07
C ALA A 95 -2.35 -13.29 39.19
N VAL A 96 -2.04 -12.71 40.36
CA VAL A 96 -0.73 -12.16 40.81
C VAL A 96 -0.29 -10.86 40.10
N GLY A 97 -0.02 -9.74 40.80
CA GLY A 97 -0.05 -9.50 42.25
C GLY A 97 0.22 -8.03 42.65
N ASN A 98 -0.06 -7.69 43.91
CA ASN A 98 -0.20 -6.31 44.41
C ASN A 98 1.11 -5.56 44.74
N CYS A 99 1.13 -4.23 44.51
CA CYS A 99 1.64 -3.16 45.41
C CYS A 99 1.53 -1.76 44.73
N SER A 100 1.18 -0.64 45.36
CA SER A 100 0.57 -0.38 46.68
C SER A 100 0.02 1.07 46.80
N THR A 101 -1.14 1.23 47.44
CA THR A 101 -1.62 2.39 48.24
C THR A 101 -1.58 3.84 47.69
N SER A 102 -2.76 4.46 47.51
CA SER A 102 -3.12 5.78 48.09
C SER A 102 -4.63 6.06 47.95
N GLY A 103 -5.30 6.49 49.03
CA GLY A 103 -6.76 6.63 49.20
C GLY A 103 -7.53 7.64 48.29
N CYS A 104 -8.83 7.88 48.53
CA CYS A 104 -9.56 7.68 49.80
C CYS A 104 -11.11 7.58 49.68
N ALA A 105 -11.69 6.64 50.44
CA ALA A 105 -13.05 6.58 51.04
C ALA A 105 -14.36 6.67 50.19
N PRO A 106 -15.49 6.06 50.65
CA PRO A 106 -16.68 5.80 49.81
C PRO A 106 -18.05 6.25 50.38
N GLN A 107 -19.10 6.13 49.56
CA GLN A 107 -20.53 5.90 49.92
C GLN A 107 -21.12 4.97 48.84
N SER A 108 -21.37 3.69 49.12
CA SER A 108 -22.65 3.08 49.61
C SER A 108 -23.80 3.21 48.58
N VAL A 109 -24.10 2.14 47.80
CA VAL A 109 -25.21 1.15 47.99
C VAL A 109 -26.61 1.79 48.07
N GLU A 110 -27.66 1.29 47.42
CA GLU A 110 -28.26 -0.06 47.53
C GLU A 110 -28.41 -0.85 46.20
N GLU A 111 -29.00 -2.06 46.27
CA GLU A 111 -29.06 -3.13 45.25
C GLU A 111 -30.51 -3.36 44.73
N GLU A 112 -30.80 -4.57 44.19
CA GLU A 112 -32.13 -5.16 43.84
C GLU A 112 -32.65 -4.97 42.38
N ASP A 113 -32.10 -5.80 41.47
CA ASP A 113 -32.74 -6.93 40.75
C ASP A 113 -34.11 -6.84 40.00
N ASP A 114 -34.16 -7.61 38.90
CA ASP A 114 -35.26 -8.32 38.20
C ASP A 114 -36.62 -7.63 37.85
N ASP A 115 -36.98 -7.62 36.55
CA ASP A 115 -37.95 -8.57 35.96
C ASP A 115 -38.13 -8.40 34.42
N ASP A 116 -38.75 -9.40 33.76
CA ASP A 116 -38.89 -9.58 32.29
C ASP A 116 -40.18 -8.99 31.63
N LEU A 117 -40.33 -9.22 30.31
CA LEU A 117 -41.56 -9.16 29.47
C LEU A 117 -42.00 -7.77 28.93
N ASP A 118 -42.75 -7.62 27.81
CA ASP A 118 -43.31 -8.59 26.85
C ASP A 118 -43.43 -8.03 25.40
N PHE A 119 -43.98 -8.80 24.46
CA PHE A 119 -44.23 -8.47 23.05
C PHE A 119 -45.73 -8.34 22.70
N GLU A 120 -46.16 -7.16 22.24
CA GLU A 120 -47.43 -6.92 21.52
C GLU A 120 -47.13 -5.96 20.34
N HIS A 121 -47.40 -6.23 19.06
CA HIS A 121 -48.63 -6.65 18.37
C HIS A 121 -49.81 -5.67 18.50
N TRP A 122 -50.14 -5.00 17.39
CA TRP A 122 -51.30 -4.12 17.23
C TRP A 122 -51.86 -4.27 15.80
N ASP A 123 -53.07 -4.84 15.68
CA ASP A 123 -53.86 -4.96 14.45
C ASP A 123 -55.16 -4.12 14.55
N GLY A 124 -55.81 -3.84 13.39
CA GLY A 124 -57.08 -3.09 13.24
C GLY A 124 -56.89 -1.79 12.43
N ASP A 125 -57.35 -1.62 11.18
CA ASP A 125 -58.71 -1.74 10.56
C ASP A 125 -59.66 -0.57 10.95
N ASP A 126 -60.52 0.05 10.12
CA ASP A 126 -60.94 -0.09 8.69
C ASP A 126 -60.60 1.23 7.88
N ASP A 127 -61.04 1.61 6.65
CA ASP A 127 -61.94 1.06 5.59
C ASP A 127 -61.67 1.68 4.17
N ASP A 128 -62.10 0.96 3.13
CA ASP A 128 -62.51 1.23 1.71
C ASP A 128 -62.00 2.39 0.75
N VAL A 129 -62.29 2.13 -0.54
CA VAL A 129 -62.42 2.98 -1.76
C VAL A 129 -61.23 3.09 -2.72
N GLY A 130 -60.74 1.92 -3.14
CA GLY A 130 -60.57 1.51 -4.55
C GLY A 130 -60.04 2.50 -5.62
N GLY A 131 -58.78 2.30 -6.04
CA GLY A 131 -58.17 2.92 -7.23
C GLY A 131 -57.16 1.99 -7.92
N ARG A 132 -57.50 1.48 -9.11
CA ARG A 132 -56.68 0.52 -9.88
C ARG A 132 -55.59 1.22 -10.69
N GLU A 133 -54.32 1.01 -10.35
CA GLU A 133 -53.25 0.71 -11.34
C GLU A 133 -51.96 0.22 -10.68
N THR A 134 -51.09 -0.45 -11.43
CA THR A 134 -49.86 -1.08 -10.94
C THR A 134 -48.65 -0.15 -11.04
N ASN A 135 -47.95 0.05 -9.92
CA ASN A 135 -46.51 0.37 -9.90
C ASN A 135 -45.85 -0.45 -8.78
N CYS A 136 -44.52 -0.58 -8.85
CA CYS A 136 -43.70 -1.28 -7.85
C CYS A 136 -42.60 -0.31 -7.42
N ASP A 137 -42.74 0.29 -6.25
CA ASP A 137 -41.79 1.28 -5.77
C ASP A 137 -40.51 0.59 -5.27
N ASP A 138 -39.39 0.85 -5.97
CA ASP A 138 -38.06 0.37 -5.56
C ASP A 138 -37.48 1.32 -4.51
N PRO A 139 -36.96 0.85 -3.36
CA PRO A 139 -36.45 1.73 -2.31
C PRO A 139 -35.25 2.62 -2.68
N GLY A 140 -34.72 2.51 -3.91
CA GLY A 140 -33.56 3.28 -4.39
C GLY A 140 -33.88 4.67 -4.93
N ASP A 141 -35.09 4.95 -5.42
CA ASP A 141 -35.40 6.22 -6.10
C ASP A 141 -35.56 7.42 -5.14
N GLU A 142 -36.04 7.20 -3.91
CA GLU A 142 -36.24 8.26 -2.92
C GLU A 142 -34.92 8.95 -2.51
N ASP A 143 -33.85 8.19 -2.22
CA ASP A 143 -32.56 8.79 -1.88
C ASP A 143 -31.90 9.48 -3.10
N PHE A 144 -32.15 9.01 -4.34
CA PHE A 144 -31.68 9.68 -5.56
C PHE A 144 -32.39 11.02 -5.79
N LEU A 145 -33.72 11.07 -5.63
CA LEU A 145 -34.50 12.31 -5.68
C LEU A 145 -34.08 13.28 -4.57
N ARG A 146 -33.71 12.77 -3.40
CA ARG A 146 -33.21 13.54 -2.25
C ARG A 146 -31.82 14.12 -2.50
N GLU A 147 -30.88 13.37 -3.08
CA GLU A 147 -29.55 13.88 -3.47
C GLU A 147 -29.67 15.00 -4.51
N MET A 148 -30.48 14.77 -5.56
CA MET A 148 -30.81 15.78 -6.58
C MET A 148 -31.38 17.06 -5.94
N SER A 149 -32.35 16.91 -5.02
CA SER A 149 -32.95 18.03 -4.30
C SER A 149 -31.96 18.82 -3.44
N GLN A 150 -30.99 18.15 -2.81
CA GLN A 150 -29.93 18.82 -2.02
C GLN A 150 -28.95 19.59 -2.91
N LYS A 151 -28.53 18.98 -4.02
CA LYS A 151 -27.65 19.60 -5.01
C LYS A 151 -28.26 20.89 -5.57
N ASP A 152 -29.52 20.86 -5.98
CA ASP A 152 -30.17 22.02 -6.59
C ASP A 152 -30.41 23.14 -5.57
N LYS A 153 -30.65 22.82 -4.29
CA LYS A 153 -30.65 23.80 -3.17
C LYS A 153 -29.29 24.48 -2.99
N LYS A 154 -28.18 23.72 -3.06
CA LYS A 154 -26.82 24.30 -2.96
C LYS A 154 -26.44 25.14 -4.19
N ILE A 155 -26.90 24.78 -5.39
CA ILE A 155 -26.73 25.61 -6.60
C ILE A 155 -27.42 26.97 -6.42
N ASN A 156 -28.70 26.97 -6.03
CA ASN A 156 -29.47 28.21 -5.84
C ASN A 156 -28.81 29.13 -4.79
N LEU A 157 -28.33 28.59 -3.65
CA LEU A 157 -27.61 29.37 -2.64
C LEU A 157 -26.31 30.01 -3.16
N LEU A 158 -25.58 29.36 -4.08
CA LEU A 158 -24.39 29.93 -4.70
C LEU A 158 -24.75 31.03 -5.72
N VAL A 159 -25.86 30.86 -6.45
CA VAL A 159 -26.38 31.86 -7.40
C VAL A 159 -26.93 33.10 -6.69
N ASP A 160 -27.63 32.94 -5.56
CA ASP A 160 -28.10 34.04 -4.71
C ASP A 160 -26.92 34.84 -4.09
N MET A 161 -25.77 34.21 -3.88
CA MET A 161 -24.52 34.90 -3.51
C MET A 161 -23.79 35.57 -4.69
N GLY A 162 -24.33 35.48 -5.92
CA GLY A 162 -23.83 36.16 -7.10
C GLY A 162 -22.82 35.38 -7.94
N PHE A 163 -22.61 34.08 -7.68
CA PHE A 163 -21.78 33.23 -8.53
C PHE A 163 -22.57 32.69 -9.73
N PRO A 164 -21.97 32.51 -10.92
CA PRO A 164 -22.69 31.99 -12.08
C PRO A 164 -22.98 30.48 -11.91
N GLU A 165 -24.13 30.05 -12.43
CA GLU A 165 -24.69 28.72 -12.20
C GLU A 165 -23.80 27.57 -12.70
N ASP A 166 -23.02 27.81 -13.75
CA ASP A 166 -22.07 26.86 -14.32
C ASP A 166 -20.83 26.67 -13.42
N GLU A 167 -20.28 27.75 -12.86
CA GLU A 167 -19.20 27.64 -11.85
C GLU A 167 -19.70 27.00 -10.55
N ALA A 168 -20.92 27.30 -10.11
CA ALA A 168 -21.56 26.62 -8.98
C ALA A 168 -21.72 25.11 -9.23
N ASN A 169 -22.19 24.71 -10.42
CA ASN A 169 -22.27 23.32 -10.85
C ASN A 169 -20.89 22.65 -10.93
N ILE A 170 -19.85 23.37 -11.39
CA ILE A 170 -18.47 22.86 -11.45
C ILE A 170 -17.88 22.65 -10.05
N ALA A 171 -18.13 23.58 -9.12
CA ALA A 171 -17.67 23.46 -7.74
C ALA A 171 -18.31 22.26 -7.03
N ILE A 172 -19.62 22.07 -7.15
CA ILE A 172 -20.31 20.91 -6.54
C ILE A 172 -19.84 19.59 -7.17
N LYS A 173 -19.62 19.54 -8.50
CA LYS A 173 -19.01 18.37 -9.16
C LYS A 173 -17.55 18.10 -8.76
N ARG A 174 -16.85 19.08 -8.17
CA ARG A 174 -15.44 19.00 -7.78
C ARG A 174 -15.25 18.68 -6.30
N CYS A 175 -16.14 19.18 -5.45
CA CYS A 175 -16.07 19.03 -3.99
C CYS A 175 -17.04 17.97 -3.44
N GLY A 176 -18.04 17.56 -4.22
CA GLY A 176 -19.11 16.64 -3.80
C GLY A 176 -20.39 17.38 -3.41
N VAL A 177 -21.54 16.69 -3.47
CA VAL A 177 -22.85 17.24 -3.08
C VAL A 177 -22.89 17.56 -1.58
N ASP A 178 -22.19 16.79 -0.75
CA ASP A 178 -22.14 16.98 0.71
C ASP A 178 -21.33 18.19 1.17
N ALA A 179 -20.40 18.71 0.34
CA ALA A 179 -19.45 19.74 0.71
C ALA A 179 -20.10 21.00 1.33
N GLU A 180 -19.45 21.57 2.35
CA GLU A 180 -19.91 22.80 2.99
C GLU A 180 -19.87 24.00 2.03
N LEU A 181 -20.80 24.94 2.23
CA LEU A 181 -20.97 26.10 1.34
C LEU A 181 -19.69 26.95 1.23
N CYS A 182 -18.93 27.09 2.32
CA CYS A 182 -17.64 27.80 2.33
C CYS A 182 -16.61 27.15 1.38
N VAL A 183 -16.52 25.82 1.38
CA VAL A 183 -15.59 25.06 0.51
C VAL A 183 -15.97 25.22 -0.96
N LEU A 184 -17.27 25.29 -1.26
CA LEU A 184 -17.78 25.56 -2.60
C LEU A 184 -17.44 27.00 -3.06
N VAL A 185 -17.65 27.99 -2.20
CA VAL A 185 -17.28 29.40 -2.46
C VAL A 185 -15.77 29.57 -2.66
N ASP A 186 -14.94 28.92 -1.84
CA ASP A 186 -13.48 28.92 -2.00
C ASP A 186 -13.05 28.25 -3.32
N SER A 187 -13.70 27.15 -3.72
CA SER A 187 -13.44 26.47 -5.00
C SER A 187 -13.78 27.34 -6.21
N ILE A 188 -14.90 28.10 -6.17
CA ILE A 188 -15.25 29.07 -7.22
C ILE A 188 -14.25 30.22 -7.23
N SER A 189 -13.99 30.84 -6.08
CA SER A 189 -13.05 31.97 -5.93
C SER A 189 -11.64 31.62 -6.43
N ALA A 190 -11.13 30.42 -6.09
CA ALA A 190 -9.85 29.93 -6.59
C ALA A 190 -9.85 29.65 -8.11
N SER A 191 -11.00 29.34 -8.70
CA SER A 191 -11.15 29.13 -10.15
C SER A 191 -11.20 30.46 -10.90
N LEU A 192 -11.93 31.46 -10.38
CA LEU A 192 -11.96 32.83 -10.91
C LEU A 192 -10.57 33.47 -10.92
N VAL A 193 -9.81 33.36 -9.81
CA VAL A 193 -8.42 33.85 -9.71
C VAL A 193 -7.48 33.14 -10.69
N ALA A 194 -7.76 31.89 -11.06
CA ALA A 194 -7.02 31.17 -12.11
C ALA A 194 -7.40 31.60 -13.54
N GLY A 195 -8.61 32.15 -13.74
CA GLY A 195 -9.10 32.61 -15.05
C GLY A 195 -8.63 34.02 -15.45
N ASP A 196 -8.49 34.94 -14.50
CA ASP A 196 -8.33 36.39 -14.79
C ASP A 196 -7.01 36.78 -15.50
N PHE A 197 -6.05 35.85 -15.63
CA PHE A 197 -4.83 36.05 -16.42
C PHE A 197 -5.01 36.06 -17.94
N ASN A 198 -6.19 35.69 -18.47
CA ASN A 198 -6.46 35.69 -19.92
C ASN A 198 -7.52 36.73 -20.38
N SER A 199 -8.14 37.50 -19.47
CA SER A 199 -9.31 38.35 -19.80
C SER A 199 -9.14 39.84 -19.44
N ARG A 200 -8.04 40.48 -19.85
CA ARG A 200 -7.85 41.92 -19.63
C ARG A 200 -7.27 42.68 -20.82
N ASN A 201 -8.04 42.77 -21.90
CA ASN A 201 -7.68 43.59 -23.08
C ASN A 201 -8.90 44.13 -23.85
N ILE A 202 -9.82 44.80 -23.16
CA ILE A 202 -10.79 45.72 -23.77
C ILE A 202 -10.77 47.04 -22.98
N SER A 203 -10.22 48.09 -23.59
CA SER A 203 -10.37 49.47 -23.15
C SER A 203 -10.86 50.31 -24.34
N ASN A 204 -11.98 51.01 -24.15
CA ASN A 204 -12.70 51.65 -25.26
C ASN A 204 -11.98 52.88 -25.81
N HIS A 205 -11.86 52.95 -27.14
CA HIS A 205 -11.97 54.24 -27.82
C HIS A 205 -12.71 54.10 -29.17
N GLN A 206 -13.55 55.08 -29.48
CA GLN A 206 -14.41 55.09 -30.65
C GLN A 206 -13.78 55.91 -31.78
N VAL A 207 -13.66 55.35 -32.98
CA VAL A 207 -13.68 56.10 -34.26
C VAL A 207 -14.44 55.26 -35.30
N THR A 208 -15.06 55.93 -36.27
CA THR A 208 -16.11 55.41 -37.15
C THR A 208 -15.65 54.85 -38.49
N ASP A 209 -16.55 54.04 -39.08
CA ASP A 209 -16.89 53.95 -40.51
C ASP A 209 -16.08 53.03 -41.47
N ARG A 210 -16.82 52.02 -41.97
CA ARG A 210 -16.97 51.59 -43.39
C ARG A 210 -15.78 51.11 -44.25
N CYS A 211 -15.93 49.82 -44.59
CA CYS A 211 -16.02 49.29 -45.96
C CYS A 211 -14.76 48.88 -46.77
N PHE A 212 -14.84 47.61 -47.19
CA PHE A 212 -14.46 47.04 -48.49
C PHE A 212 -12.97 46.73 -48.82
N ASP A 213 -12.75 45.42 -48.98
CA ASP A 213 -12.05 44.75 -50.07
C ASP A 213 -10.52 44.63 -50.21
N SER A 214 -10.10 43.38 -49.95
CA SER A 214 -9.46 42.49 -50.94
C SER A 214 -7.93 42.47 -51.12
N PHE A 215 -7.48 41.27 -51.55
CA PHE A 215 -6.12 40.84 -51.93
C PHE A 215 -5.06 40.67 -50.82
N GLY A 216 -4.13 39.72 -51.02
CA GLY A 216 -2.81 39.74 -50.33
C GLY A 216 -2.35 38.46 -49.57
N GLY A 217 -3.06 37.34 -49.64
CA GLY A 217 -2.77 36.13 -48.86
C GLY A 217 -1.45 35.38 -49.18
N ARG A 218 -0.26 35.94 -48.87
CA ARG A 218 1.02 35.19 -48.99
C ARG A 218 2.23 35.63 -48.12
N LYS A 219 2.06 36.41 -47.03
CA LYS A 219 3.21 36.87 -46.19
C LYS A 219 3.23 36.46 -44.71
N LYS A 220 2.15 35.94 -44.11
CA LYS A 220 2.09 35.69 -42.64
C LYS A 220 2.92 34.47 -42.16
N ALA A 221 3.19 33.49 -43.04
CA ALA A 221 3.87 32.24 -42.66
C ALA A 221 5.35 32.41 -42.27
N ARG A 222 6.13 33.23 -43.00
CA ARG A 222 7.60 33.33 -42.81
C ARG A 222 7.98 33.96 -41.46
N LEU A 223 7.22 34.94 -40.98
CA LEU A 223 7.47 35.57 -39.67
C LEU A 223 7.26 34.60 -38.50
N MET A 224 6.31 33.67 -38.60
CA MET A 224 6.04 32.71 -37.54
C MET A 224 7.15 31.65 -37.41
N GLU A 225 7.82 31.34 -38.51
CA GLU A 225 8.96 30.42 -38.54
C GLU A 225 10.23 31.05 -37.94
N GLU A 226 10.49 32.34 -38.23
CA GLU A 226 11.62 33.08 -37.66
C GLU A 226 11.48 33.24 -36.14
N SER A 227 10.27 33.54 -35.63
CA SER A 227 10.00 33.57 -34.19
C SER A 227 10.25 32.22 -33.50
N LYS A 228 9.92 31.09 -34.15
CA LYS A 228 10.24 29.75 -33.62
C LYS A 228 11.75 29.48 -33.61
N LYS A 229 12.48 29.88 -34.65
CA LYS A 229 13.95 29.76 -34.70
C LYS A 229 14.64 30.60 -33.63
N ARG A 230 14.22 31.84 -33.40
CA ARG A 230 14.74 32.66 -32.28
C ARG A 230 14.44 32.05 -30.92
N ARG A 231 13.28 31.40 -30.71
CA ARG A 231 12.96 30.73 -29.43
C ARG A 231 13.73 29.43 -29.18
N MET A 232 14.23 28.77 -30.24
CA MET A 232 15.18 27.65 -30.11
C MET A 232 16.59 28.12 -29.73
N GLN A 233 17.00 29.31 -30.20
CA GLN A 233 18.40 29.75 -30.11
C GLN A 233 18.84 30.24 -28.72
N TYR A 234 17.90 30.47 -27.79
CA TYR A 234 18.19 30.76 -26.38
C TYR A 234 18.12 29.52 -25.47
N ALA A 235 17.85 28.32 -26.01
CA ALA A 235 17.79 27.07 -25.24
C ALA A 235 19.12 26.30 -25.22
N GLN A 236 20.14 26.77 -25.94
CA GLN A 236 21.48 26.16 -25.99
C GLN A 236 22.56 27.25 -25.80
N GLY A 237 22.76 27.66 -24.55
CA GLY A 237 23.78 28.61 -24.15
C GLY A 237 24.06 28.51 -22.65
N SER A 238 25.17 27.88 -22.27
CA SER A 238 25.53 27.62 -20.87
C SER A 238 26.27 28.81 -20.23
N GLY A 239 25.66 29.44 -19.23
CA GLY A 239 26.30 30.47 -18.39
C GLY A 239 25.35 30.92 -17.26
N PRO A 240 25.81 31.06 -16.00
CA PRO A 240 24.92 31.31 -14.86
C PRO A 240 24.55 32.80 -14.73
N SER A 241 23.30 33.15 -14.98
CA SER A 241 22.75 34.47 -14.65
C SER A 241 22.32 34.54 -13.17
N PHE A 242 23.17 35.12 -12.32
CA PHE A 242 22.80 35.49 -10.96
C PHE A 242 21.75 36.62 -10.95
N ALA A 243 20.46 36.25 -10.91
CA ALA A 243 19.35 37.15 -10.63
C ALA A 243 18.27 36.37 -9.86
N GLY A 244 18.12 36.67 -8.56
CA GLY A 244 17.29 35.87 -7.66
C GLY A 244 15.78 36.08 -7.86
N SER A 245 15.07 35.00 -8.18
CA SER A 245 13.66 34.82 -7.86
C SER A 245 13.53 33.50 -7.09
N HIS A 246 13.14 33.57 -5.82
CA HIS A 246 13.27 32.42 -4.90
C HIS A 246 12.08 31.44 -4.93
N ASP A 247 11.05 31.73 -5.73
CA ASP A 247 9.75 31.04 -5.75
C ASP A 247 9.43 30.28 -7.06
N GLU A 248 10.40 30.07 -7.96
CA GLU A 248 10.22 29.06 -9.02
C GLU A 248 10.18 27.65 -8.37
N PRO A 249 9.08 26.89 -8.51
CA PRO A 249 9.00 25.55 -7.93
C PRO A 249 9.96 24.61 -8.64
N THR A 250 10.57 23.69 -7.89
CA THR A 250 11.48 22.66 -8.43
C THR A 250 10.80 21.89 -9.56
N ARG A 251 11.26 22.10 -10.79
CA ARG A 251 10.64 21.51 -11.98
C ARG A 251 10.97 20.02 -12.05
N ILE A 252 9.95 19.17 -11.89
CA ILE A 252 10.07 17.73 -12.09
C ILE A 252 10.33 17.48 -13.59
N PRO A 253 11.38 16.74 -13.97
CA PRO A 253 11.65 16.39 -15.37
C PRO A 253 10.58 15.48 -15.97
N ASP A 254 10.29 15.66 -17.25
CA ASP A 254 9.55 14.70 -18.07
C ASP A 254 10.39 14.38 -19.32
N PRO A 255 10.88 13.14 -19.50
CA PRO A 255 10.71 11.97 -18.62
C PRO A 255 11.59 12.00 -17.35
N MET A 256 11.11 11.36 -16.28
CA MET A 256 11.84 11.18 -15.01
C MET A 256 12.90 10.06 -15.08
N VAL A 257 14.04 10.35 -15.71
CA VAL A 257 15.12 9.38 -15.98
C VAL A 257 16.35 9.50 -15.05
N GLY A 258 16.33 10.39 -14.06
CA GLY A 258 17.47 10.66 -13.20
C GLY A 258 18.65 11.32 -13.92
N PHE A 259 19.87 11.05 -13.44
CA PHE A 259 21.13 11.49 -14.05
C PHE A 259 21.64 10.47 -15.09
N ASN A 260 21.25 9.20 -14.96
CA ASN A 260 21.52 8.11 -15.92
C ASN A 260 20.61 6.89 -15.65
N LEU A 261 20.15 6.20 -16.70
CA LEU A 261 19.47 4.90 -16.58
C LEU A 261 20.38 3.74 -17.05
N PRO A 262 20.19 2.51 -16.54
CA PRO A 262 20.95 1.32 -16.97
C PRO A 262 20.95 1.03 -18.48
N SER A 263 20.01 1.59 -19.23
CA SER A 263 19.85 1.37 -20.67
C SER A 263 20.24 2.58 -21.53
N ASP A 264 20.52 3.75 -20.92
CA ASP A 264 20.81 5.00 -21.62
C ASP A 264 22.31 5.32 -21.62
N ARG A 265 22.92 5.36 -22.80
CA ARG A 265 24.30 5.86 -23.00
C ARG A 265 24.35 7.38 -23.17
N GLN A 266 23.51 8.12 -22.45
CA GLN A 266 23.54 9.58 -22.49
C GLN A 266 24.80 10.11 -21.78
N PRO A 267 25.31 11.30 -22.14
CA PRO A 267 26.42 11.91 -21.43
C PRO A 267 26.08 12.08 -19.94
N SER A 268 26.96 11.60 -19.06
CA SER A 268 26.80 11.73 -17.60
C SER A 268 26.65 13.21 -17.22
N VAL A 269 25.56 13.54 -16.51
CA VAL A 269 25.28 14.90 -16.04
C VAL A 269 26.43 15.38 -15.16
N ILE A 270 27.19 16.40 -15.60
CA ILE A 270 28.31 16.94 -14.82
C ILE A 270 27.76 17.63 -13.57
N ARG A 271 27.97 17.01 -12.40
CA ARG A 271 27.38 17.43 -11.13
C ARG A 271 28.47 17.79 -10.11
N THR A 272 28.77 19.08 -9.98
CA THR A 272 29.67 19.59 -8.95
C THR A 272 28.96 19.63 -7.59
N LEU A 273 29.59 19.09 -6.55
CA LEU A 273 29.11 19.17 -5.16
C LEU A 273 29.85 20.28 -4.38
N PRO A 274 29.19 20.97 -3.42
CA PRO A 274 29.88 21.79 -2.43
C PRO A 274 30.81 20.94 -1.56
N GLU A 275 31.96 21.48 -1.17
CA GLU A 275 32.98 20.78 -0.37
C GLU A 275 32.40 20.18 0.93
N GLN A 276 31.46 20.86 1.57
CA GLN A 276 30.81 20.46 2.82
C GLN A 276 29.88 19.26 2.65
N ALA A 277 29.52 18.91 1.41
CA ALA A 277 28.66 17.79 1.07
C ALA A 277 29.42 16.61 0.46
N ILE A 278 30.72 16.75 0.15
CA ILE A 278 31.55 15.64 -0.35
C ILE A 278 31.73 14.64 0.79
N GLY A 279 31.42 13.37 0.53
CA GLY A 279 31.55 12.29 1.52
C GLY A 279 33.02 11.98 1.87
N PRO A 280 33.29 11.30 3.00
CA PRO A 280 32.32 10.60 3.85
C PRO A 280 31.80 11.45 5.04
N PRO A 281 30.59 11.16 5.57
CA PRO A 281 29.71 10.07 5.18
C PRO A 281 29.05 10.31 3.82
N PHE A 282 28.73 9.24 3.11
CA PHE A 282 27.74 9.32 2.04
C PHE A 282 26.35 9.43 2.66
N PHE A 283 25.43 10.14 2.02
CA PHE A 283 24.03 10.19 2.42
C PHE A 283 23.12 9.92 1.22
N TYR A 284 21.93 9.37 1.49
CA TYR A 284 20.91 9.06 0.50
C TYR A 284 19.53 9.25 1.10
N PHE A 285 18.80 10.27 0.63
CA PHE A 285 17.46 10.60 1.10
C PHE A 285 16.43 10.48 -0.03
N GLN A 286 15.41 9.65 0.14
CA GLN A 286 14.26 9.56 -0.77
C GLN A 286 13.07 10.37 -0.27
N ASN A 287 12.37 11.06 -1.18
CA ASN A 287 11.03 11.60 -0.96
C ASN A 287 10.16 11.45 -2.23
N VAL A 288 8.84 11.52 -2.09
CA VAL A 288 7.91 11.46 -3.23
C VAL A 288 8.18 12.61 -4.22
N ALA A 289 8.17 12.33 -5.53
CA ALA A 289 8.50 13.35 -6.52
C ALA A 289 7.49 14.52 -6.51
N ARG A 290 6.19 14.20 -6.53
CA ARG A 290 5.08 15.18 -6.48
C ARG A 290 4.78 15.66 -5.04
N ALA A 291 5.83 16.02 -4.29
CA ALA A 291 5.71 16.61 -2.96
C ALA A 291 5.01 17.99 -3.01
N PRO A 292 4.49 18.49 -1.87
CA PRO A 292 3.88 19.82 -1.78
C PRO A 292 4.79 20.95 -2.30
N ARG A 293 4.18 22.04 -2.79
CA ARG A 293 4.93 23.19 -3.34
C ARG A 293 5.93 23.72 -2.31
N GLY A 294 7.16 23.96 -2.75
CA GLY A 294 8.26 24.41 -1.88
C GLY A 294 8.96 23.30 -1.08
N ALA A 295 8.40 22.09 -0.97
CA ALA A 295 9.02 21.00 -0.20
C ALA A 295 10.40 20.64 -0.74
N TRP A 296 10.56 20.44 -2.05
CA TRP A 296 11.86 20.15 -2.67
C TRP A 296 12.86 21.30 -2.54
N THR A 297 12.41 22.56 -2.59
CA THR A 297 13.24 23.74 -2.30
C THR A 297 13.75 23.72 -0.86
N THR A 298 12.89 23.39 0.12
CA THR A 298 13.27 23.26 1.53
C THR A 298 14.23 22.08 1.76
N ILE A 299 13.97 20.91 1.17
CA ILE A 299 14.81 19.72 1.32
C ILE A 299 16.19 19.98 0.69
N SER A 300 16.24 20.46 -0.56
CA SER A 300 17.51 20.79 -1.24
C SER A 300 18.36 21.76 -0.41
N LYS A 301 17.76 22.85 0.08
CA LYS A 301 18.43 23.84 0.96
C LYS A 301 18.90 23.27 2.31
N LYS A 302 18.30 22.17 2.80
CA LYS A 302 18.76 21.44 3.99
C LYS A 302 19.90 20.47 3.68
N PHE A 303 19.97 19.96 2.45
CA PHE A 303 21.03 19.09 1.94
C PHE A 303 21.98 19.86 1.00
N TYR A 304 22.54 20.97 1.49
CA TYR A 304 23.63 21.73 0.83
C TYR A 304 23.29 22.25 -0.59
N ASP A 305 22.03 22.60 -0.83
CA ASP A 305 21.49 23.05 -2.12
C ASP A 305 21.71 22.04 -3.27
N ILE A 306 21.84 20.75 -2.93
CA ILE A 306 21.98 19.66 -3.92
C ILE A 306 20.68 19.44 -4.67
N GLN A 307 20.78 19.36 -6.00
CA GLN A 307 19.67 19.04 -6.88
C GLN A 307 19.19 17.58 -6.67
N PRO A 308 17.88 17.35 -6.50
CA PRO A 308 17.30 16.00 -6.48
C PRO A 308 17.41 15.29 -7.83
N GLU A 309 17.79 14.01 -7.79
CA GLU A 309 17.66 13.07 -8.90
C GLU A 309 16.22 12.56 -8.96
N PHE A 310 15.45 12.93 -9.99
CA PHE A 310 14.07 12.51 -10.17
C PHE A 310 13.96 11.29 -11.08
N VAL A 311 13.49 10.17 -10.54
CA VAL A 311 13.42 8.86 -11.22
C VAL A 311 12.03 8.25 -11.04
N ASP A 312 11.50 7.66 -12.11
CA ASP A 312 10.35 6.74 -12.02
C ASP A 312 10.84 5.28 -12.06
N SER A 313 10.47 4.48 -11.06
CA SER A 313 10.85 3.06 -10.99
C SER A 313 10.33 2.19 -12.13
N LYS A 314 9.43 2.69 -12.99
CA LYS A 314 9.00 2.00 -14.24
C LYS A 314 10.13 1.67 -15.20
N TYR A 315 11.29 2.34 -15.07
CA TYR A 315 12.49 2.03 -15.85
C TYR A 315 13.26 0.81 -15.32
N PHE A 316 12.99 0.40 -14.07
CA PHE A 316 13.66 -0.69 -13.36
C PHE A 316 12.76 -1.93 -13.25
N CYS A 317 11.50 -1.77 -12.87
CA CYS A 317 10.53 -2.85 -12.65
C CYS A 317 9.18 -2.60 -13.35
N ALA A 318 8.22 -3.51 -13.20
CA ALA A 318 6.90 -3.45 -13.82
C ALA A 318 5.88 -2.52 -13.12
N ALA A 319 6.29 -1.74 -12.12
CA ALA A 319 5.45 -0.76 -11.43
C ALA A 319 6.09 0.64 -11.46
N SER A 320 5.29 1.67 -11.73
CA SER A 320 5.72 3.06 -11.65
C SER A 320 5.85 3.50 -10.18
N ARG A 321 6.88 4.30 -9.88
CA ARG A 321 7.05 4.97 -8.59
C ARG A 321 7.90 6.20 -8.80
N GLU A 322 7.24 7.34 -9.00
CA GLU A 322 7.87 8.65 -9.16
C GLU A 322 8.45 9.14 -7.82
N SER A 323 9.79 9.14 -7.71
CA SER A 323 10.50 9.58 -6.51
C SER A 323 11.65 10.55 -6.85
N GLY A 324 11.99 11.40 -5.90
CA GLY A 324 13.19 12.20 -5.91
C GLY A 324 14.20 11.68 -4.89
N TYR A 325 15.48 11.71 -5.25
CA TYR A 325 16.58 11.23 -4.43
C TYR A 325 17.65 12.31 -4.26
N ILE A 326 18.03 12.62 -3.03
CA ILE A 326 19.09 13.60 -2.72
C ILE A 326 20.25 12.87 -2.04
N HIS A 327 21.42 12.92 -2.68
CA HIS A 327 22.62 12.22 -2.26
C HIS A 327 23.91 12.89 -2.72
N ASN A 328 25.00 12.62 -2.02
CA ASN A 328 26.37 12.98 -2.42
C ASN A 328 27.15 11.82 -3.09
N LEU A 329 26.49 10.69 -3.37
CA LEU A 329 27.09 9.55 -4.09
C LEU A 329 27.63 9.96 -5.48
N PRO A 330 28.69 9.29 -5.98
CA PRO A 330 29.06 9.30 -7.39
C PRO A 330 27.91 8.87 -8.32
N ILE A 331 28.01 9.23 -9.59
CA ILE A 331 26.97 8.97 -10.61
C ILE A 331 27.54 8.23 -11.83
N GLU A 332 28.85 8.31 -12.04
CA GLU A 332 29.63 7.48 -12.93
C GLU A 332 29.66 6.02 -12.44
N ASN A 333 29.84 5.07 -13.37
CA ASN A 333 30.06 3.64 -13.08
C ASN A 333 28.96 2.97 -12.23
N ARG A 334 27.72 3.48 -12.25
CA ARG A 334 26.56 2.79 -11.69
C ARG A 334 26.26 1.51 -12.47
N GLU A 335 26.00 0.43 -11.75
CA GLU A 335 25.59 -0.87 -12.31
C GLU A 335 24.19 -1.26 -11.83
N ALA A 336 23.40 -1.87 -12.72
CA ALA A 336 22.10 -2.43 -12.36
C ALA A 336 22.24 -3.82 -11.74
N LEU A 337 21.31 -4.19 -10.86
CA LEU A 337 21.21 -5.56 -10.37
C LEU A 337 20.93 -6.54 -11.51
N LEU A 338 21.56 -7.71 -11.41
CA LEU A 338 21.34 -8.85 -12.30
C LEU A 338 20.75 -10.03 -11.49
N PRO A 339 19.80 -10.81 -12.05
CA PRO A 339 19.13 -10.57 -13.32
C PRO A 339 18.30 -9.28 -13.31
N PHE A 340 18.12 -8.66 -14.48
CA PHE A 340 17.29 -7.47 -14.59
C PHE A 340 15.85 -7.76 -14.13
N PRO A 341 15.20 -6.86 -13.39
CA PRO A 341 13.83 -7.09 -12.94
C PRO A 341 12.84 -7.13 -14.13
N PRO A 342 11.72 -7.86 -14.01
CA PRO A 342 10.68 -7.85 -15.03
C PRO A 342 10.11 -6.44 -15.20
N LYS A 343 10.11 -5.94 -16.45
CA LYS A 343 9.65 -4.58 -16.77
C LYS A 343 8.18 -4.50 -17.18
N THR A 344 7.51 -5.63 -17.42
CA THR A 344 6.05 -5.68 -17.61
C THR A 344 5.37 -6.68 -16.68
N VAL A 345 4.07 -6.46 -16.43
CA VAL A 345 3.21 -7.34 -15.62
C VAL A 345 3.20 -8.77 -16.15
N PHE A 346 3.36 -8.98 -17.46
CA PHE A 346 3.39 -10.32 -18.06
C PHE A 346 4.76 -11.01 -17.97
N ASP A 347 5.84 -10.25 -17.77
CA ASP A 347 7.17 -10.83 -17.52
C ASP A 347 7.31 -11.23 -16.05
N ALA A 348 6.70 -10.44 -15.14
CA ALA A 348 6.61 -10.76 -13.71
C ALA A 348 5.63 -11.92 -13.44
N PHE A 349 4.43 -11.82 -14.02
CA PHE A 349 3.31 -12.72 -13.76
C PHE A 349 2.69 -13.24 -15.07
N PRO A 350 3.35 -14.22 -15.75
CA PRO A 350 2.89 -14.73 -17.04
C PRO A 350 1.47 -15.29 -17.04
N HIS A 351 0.97 -15.71 -15.88
CA HIS A 351 -0.36 -16.32 -15.72
C HIS A 351 -1.51 -15.31 -15.96
N TYR A 352 -1.33 -14.02 -15.65
CA TYR A 352 -2.34 -12.98 -15.91
C TYR A 352 -2.61 -12.76 -17.41
N LYS A 353 -1.64 -13.08 -18.28
CA LYS A 353 -1.77 -12.98 -19.74
C LYS A 353 -2.93 -13.82 -20.31
N LYS A 354 -3.37 -14.86 -19.59
CA LYS A 354 -4.54 -15.70 -19.97
C LYS A 354 -5.87 -14.96 -19.87
N TRP A 355 -5.99 -14.03 -18.92
CA TRP A 355 -7.25 -13.36 -18.58
C TRP A 355 -7.29 -11.89 -18.96
N TRP A 356 -6.13 -11.30 -19.30
CA TRP A 356 -6.01 -9.89 -19.68
C TRP A 356 -6.83 -9.57 -20.95
N PRO A 357 -7.79 -8.64 -20.90
CA PRO A 357 -8.56 -8.24 -22.08
C PRO A 357 -7.70 -7.49 -23.09
N SER A 358 -7.98 -7.68 -24.39
CA SER A 358 -7.30 -6.97 -25.48
C SER A 358 -7.54 -5.44 -25.46
N TRP A 359 -8.61 -4.99 -24.80
CA TRP A 359 -8.93 -3.58 -24.58
C TRP A 359 -8.25 -2.96 -23.35
N ASP A 360 -7.57 -3.73 -22.51
CA ASP A 360 -6.74 -3.19 -21.42
C ASP A 360 -5.29 -3.00 -21.92
N PRO A 361 -4.86 -1.74 -22.18
CA PRO A 361 -3.57 -1.45 -22.76
C PRO A 361 -2.42 -1.53 -21.75
N ARG A 362 -2.71 -1.67 -20.43
CA ARG A 362 -1.70 -1.62 -19.38
C ARG A 362 -0.67 -2.75 -19.55
N ARG A 363 0.60 -2.38 -19.41
CA ARG A 363 1.74 -3.32 -19.37
C ARG A 363 2.58 -3.15 -18.10
N GLN A 364 2.38 -2.06 -17.38
CA GLN A 364 2.97 -1.72 -16.10
C GLN A 364 1.83 -1.28 -15.16
N LEU A 365 2.07 -1.39 -13.85
CA LEU A 365 1.20 -0.87 -12.80
C LEU A 365 1.64 0.56 -12.41
N ASN A 366 0.80 1.24 -11.64
CA ASN A 366 1.09 2.55 -11.06
C ASN A 366 1.85 2.38 -9.73
N CYS A 367 1.79 3.41 -8.88
CA CYS A 367 2.46 3.42 -7.59
C CYS A 367 1.69 2.59 -6.56
N LEU A 368 2.12 1.34 -6.41
CA LEU A 368 1.69 0.35 -5.41
C LEU A 368 1.31 0.99 -4.06
N GLN A 369 0.02 0.92 -3.73
CA GLN A 369 -0.61 1.61 -2.60
C GLN A 369 -0.75 0.73 -1.34
N ALA A 370 -0.90 1.36 -0.18
CA ALA A 370 -1.22 0.70 1.09
C ALA A 370 -2.71 0.34 1.21
N SER A 371 -3.56 1.11 0.52
CA SER A 371 -5.01 0.95 0.49
C SER A 371 -5.44 -0.32 -0.26
N VAL A 372 -6.37 -1.06 0.35
CA VAL A 372 -6.91 -2.30 -0.22
C VAL A 372 -8.20 -2.02 -0.98
N ALA A 373 -8.33 -2.56 -2.19
CA ALA A 373 -9.55 -2.43 -2.99
C ALA A 373 -10.69 -3.22 -2.33
N THR A 374 -11.85 -2.59 -2.15
CA THR A 374 -12.98 -3.27 -1.49
C THR A 374 -13.55 -4.40 -2.36
N ALA A 375 -13.98 -5.49 -1.73
CA ALA A 375 -14.68 -6.58 -2.43
C ALA A 375 -15.93 -6.09 -3.18
N LYS A 376 -16.61 -5.05 -2.65
CA LYS A 376 -17.75 -4.40 -3.32
C LYS A 376 -17.36 -3.84 -4.70
N LEU A 377 -16.19 -3.22 -4.83
CA LEU A 377 -15.69 -2.68 -6.11
C LEU A 377 -15.35 -3.78 -7.11
N THR A 378 -14.63 -4.83 -6.70
CA THR A 378 -14.27 -5.95 -7.60
C THR A 378 -15.52 -6.69 -8.09
N ASP A 379 -16.52 -6.86 -7.21
CA ASP A 379 -17.84 -7.39 -7.55
C ASP A 379 -18.58 -6.48 -8.54
N GLN A 380 -18.61 -5.18 -8.30
CA GLN A 380 -19.26 -4.20 -9.17
C GLN A 380 -18.65 -4.21 -10.57
N ILE A 381 -17.32 -4.26 -10.68
CA ILE A 381 -16.61 -4.43 -11.95
C ILE A 381 -17.06 -5.74 -12.64
N GLN A 382 -17.05 -6.87 -11.93
CA GLN A 382 -17.44 -8.17 -12.49
C GLN A 382 -18.90 -8.18 -12.99
N ARG A 383 -19.84 -7.64 -12.21
CA ARG A 383 -21.26 -7.52 -12.59
C ARG A 383 -21.46 -6.60 -13.80
N THR A 384 -20.75 -5.48 -13.84
CA THR A 384 -20.90 -4.48 -14.92
C THR A 384 -20.37 -4.99 -16.25
N LEU A 385 -19.23 -5.70 -16.24
CA LEU A 385 -18.66 -6.39 -17.40
C LEU A 385 -19.48 -7.60 -17.85
N ALA A 386 -20.16 -8.29 -16.94
CA ALA A 386 -21.08 -9.37 -17.27
C ALA A 386 -22.37 -8.87 -17.95
N ARG A 387 -22.83 -7.66 -17.57
CA ARG A 387 -24.02 -7.00 -18.13
C ARG A 387 -23.76 -6.25 -19.44
N SER A 388 -22.55 -5.74 -19.68
CA SER A 388 -22.28 -4.91 -20.86
C SER A 388 -20.82 -4.98 -21.35
N GLY A 389 -20.66 -5.08 -22.68
CA GLY A 389 -19.37 -5.03 -23.37
C GLY A 389 -18.99 -3.63 -23.89
N ASN A 390 -19.65 -2.57 -23.44
CA ASN A 390 -19.58 -1.24 -24.05
C ASN A 390 -18.21 -0.56 -23.85
N PRO A 391 -17.61 0.09 -24.86
CA PRO A 391 -16.31 0.75 -24.74
C PRO A 391 -16.22 1.81 -23.62
N SER A 392 -17.30 2.53 -23.33
CA SER A 392 -17.36 3.49 -22.23
C SER A 392 -17.22 2.82 -20.85
N VAL A 393 -17.82 1.65 -20.69
CA VAL A 393 -17.72 0.81 -19.48
C VAL A 393 -16.32 0.21 -19.36
N GLN A 394 -15.78 -0.31 -20.47
CA GLN A 394 -14.39 -0.80 -20.53
C GLN A 394 -13.41 0.30 -20.08
N LYS A 395 -13.57 1.55 -20.57
CA LYS A 395 -12.73 2.68 -20.15
C LYS A 395 -12.83 2.93 -18.64
N HIS A 396 -14.04 3.05 -18.09
CA HIS A 396 -14.22 3.26 -16.65
C HIS A 396 -13.58 2.13 -15.82
N VAL A 397 -13.73 0.87 -16.24
CA VAL A 397 -13.07 -0.28 -15.59
C VAL A 397 -11.55 -0.21 -15.70
N VAL A 398 -10.98 0.17 -16.86
CA VAL A 398 -9.52 0.41 -16.97
C VAL A 398 -9.07 1.51 -16.00
N ASP A 399 -9.85 2.58 -15.85
CA ASP A 399 -9.50 3.71 -14.99
C ASP A 399 -9.61 3.34 -13.50
N GLU A 400 -10.62 2.58 -13.06
CA GLU A 400 -10.65 1.96 -11.71
C GLU A 400 -9.47 1.00 -11.48
N CYS A 401 -9.16 0.15 -12.47
CA CYS A 401 -8.03 -0.76 -12.37
C CYS A 401 -6.66 -0.05 -12.36
N LYS A 402 -6.58 1.22 -12.80
CA LYS A 402 -5.41 2.08 -12.57
C LYS A 402 -5.39 2.65 -11.15
N THR A 403 -6.53 3.16 -10.67
CA THR A 403 -6.64 3.75 -9.33
C THR A 403 -6.26 2.78 -8.22
N TRP A 404 -6.58 1.50 -8.40
CA TRP A 404 -6.41 0.45 -7.38
C TRP A 404 -5.40 -0.65 -7.78
N ASP A 405 -4.61 -0.43 -8.85
CA ASP A 405 -3.62 -1.37 -9.42
C ASP A 405 -4.13 -2.83 -9.59
N LEU A 406 -5.38 -2.97 -10.03
CA LEU A 406 -6.06 -4.27 -10.15
C LEU A 406 -5.56 -5.09 -11.35
N VAL A 407 -5.39 -6.38 -11.14
CA VAL A 407 -4.93 -7.39 -12.12
C VAL A 407 -6.05 -8.37 -12.48
N TRP A 408 -5.98 -8.93 -13.70
CA TRP A 408 -7.01 -9.82 -14.24
C TRP A 408 -6.78 -11.28 -13.83
N VAL A 409 -7.53 -11.75 -12.83
CA VAL A 409 -7.39 -13.09 -12.25
C VAL A 409 -8.34 -14.13 -12.87
N GLY A 410 -9.34 -13.70 -13.64
CA GLY A 410 -10.33 -14.58 -14.27
C GLY A 410 -11.19 -13.87 -15.32
N LYS A 411 -12.04 -14.63 -16.02
CA LYS A 411 -13.01 -14.05 -16.98
C LYS A 411 -13.90 -13.03 -16.27
N ASN A 412 -13.83 -11.76 -16.69
CA ASN A 412 -14.49 -10.62 -16.07
C ASN A 412 -14.15 -10.39 -14.57
N LYS A 413 -13.13 -11.05 -14.02
CA LYS A 413 -12.77 -10.96 -12.60
C LYS A 413 -11.40 -10.29 -12.43
N VAL A 414 -11.39 -9.24 -11.63
CA VAL A 414 -10.20 -8.51 -11.19
C VAL A 414 -9.95 -8.74 -9.70
N ALA A 415 -8.69 -8.61 -9.28
CA ALA A 415 -8.29 -8.57 -7.88
C ALA A 415 -7.13 -7.59 -7.70
N GLN A 416 -6.82 -7.24 -6.45
CA GLN A 416 -5.55 -6.60 -6.10
C GLN A 416 -4.43 -7.66 -6.13
N LEU A 417 -3.18 -7.21 -6.29
CA LEU A 417 -2.01 -8.07 -6.09
C LEU A 417 -2.00 -8.70 -4.69
N GLU A 418 -1.50 -9.93 -4.60
CA GLU A 418 -1.15 -10.52 -3.31
C GLU A 418 0.18 -9.96 -2.76
N PRO A 419 0.41 -9.98 -1.43
CA PRO A 419 1.59 -9.35 -0.85
C PRO A 419 2.94 -9.91 -1.33
N ASP A 420 3.03 -11.20 -1.69
CA ASP A 420 4.26 -11.79 -2.24
C ASP A 420 4.53 -11.38 -3.71
N GLU A 421 3.48 -11.02 -4.45
CA GLU A 421 3.64 -10.36 -5.76
C GLU A 421 4.18 -8.93 -5.60
N MET A 422 3.70 -8.20 -4.59
CA MET A 422 4.22 -6.86 -4.28
C MET A 422 5.68 -6.89 -3.78
N GLU A 423 6.05 -7.87 -2.94
CA GLU A 423 7.45 -8.15 -2.58
C GLU A 423 8.30 -8.33 -3.84
N SER A 424 7.85 -9.16 -4.79
CA SER A 424 8.57 -9.42 -6.04
C SER A 424 8.66 -8.20 -6.97
N LEU A 425 7.67 -7.31 -7.00
CA LEU A 425 7.72 -6.06 -7.80
C LEU A 425 8.62 -4.99 -7.17
N LEU A 426 8.66 -4.94 -5.85
CA LEU A 426 9.50 -4.02 -5.09
C LEU A 426 10.95 -4.50 -4.99
N GLY A 427 11.24 -5.75 -5.37
CA GLY A 427 12.59 -6.33 -5.39
C GLY A 427 13.05 -6.88 -4.04
N PHE A 428 12.11 -7.19 -3.14
CA PHE A 428 12.37 -7.88 -1.87
C PHE A 428 12.51 -9.40 -2.07
N PRO A 429 13.09 -10.12 -1.09
CA PRO A 429 12.96 -11.57 -1.02
C PRO A 429 11.49 -12.00 -1.01
N ARG A 430 11.20 -13.19 -1.52
CA ARG A 430 9.88 -13.81 -1.36
C ARG A 430 9.62 -14.12 0.11
N ASP A 431 8.39 -13.90 0.56
CA ASP A 431 7.93 -14.10 1.94
C ASP A 431 8.60 -13.14 2.96
N HIS A 432 9.26 -12.06 2.50
CA HIS A 432 9.96 -11.10 3.37
C HIS A 432 9.09 -10.48 4.46
N THR A 433 7.80 -10.26 4.20
CA THR A 433 6.83 -9.74 5.18
C THR A 433 5.84 -10.82 5.67
N ARG A 434 6.10 -12.10 5.42
CA ARG A 434 5.21 -13.20 5.83
C ARG A 434 5.23 -13.40 7.35
N GLY A 435 4.09 -13.83 7.90
CA GLY A 435 3.87 -13.92 9.35
C GLY A 435 3.25 -12.65 9.97
N VAL A 436 3.18 -11.57 9.20
CA VAL A 436 2.52 -10.30 9.57
C VAL A 436 1.09 -10.23 9.02
N VAL A 437 0.21 -9.50 9.72
CA VAL A 437 -1.19 -9.27 9.33
C VAL A 437 -1.27 -8.67 7.92
N LYS A 438 -2.17 -9.17 7.06
CA LYS A 438 -2.22 -8.82 5.63
C LYS A 438 -2.34 -7.31 5.36
N SER A 439 -3.09 -6.57 6.17
CA SER A 439 -3.18 -5.09 6.10
C SER A 439 -1.86 -4.40 6.40
N GLU A 440 -1.12 -4.84 7.43
CA GLU A 440 0.21 -4.32 7.75
C GLU A 440 1.22 -4.65 6.65
N ARG A 441 1.17 -5.86 6.06
CA ARG A 441 2.02 -6.22 4.89
C ARG A 441 1.85 -5.21 3.75
N TYR A 442 0.60 -4.91 3.36
CA TYR A 442 0.34 -3.89 2.33
C TYR A 442 0.90 -2.50 2.72
N LYS A 443 0.66 -2.06 3.96
CA LYS A 443 1.16 -0.76 4.44
C LYS A 443 2.68 -0.66 4.45
N SER A 444 3.37 -1.69 4.94
CA SER A 444 4.83 -1.77 5.00
C SER A 444 5.46 -1.84 3.61
N LEU A 445 4.90 -2.63 2.69
CA LEU A 445 5.39 -2.75 1.32
C LEU A 445 5.17 -1.45 0.52
N ALA A 446 3.98 -0.87 0.57
CA ALA A 446 3.66 0.34 -0.17
C ALA A 446 4.53 1.55 0.22
N ASN A 447 4.91 1.67 1.49
CA ASN A 447 5.77 2.74 2.00
C ASN A 447 7.29 2.43 1.88
N SER A 448 7.66 1.25 1.38
CA SER A 448 9.06 0.85 1.24
C SER A 448 9.74 1.42 -0.02
N PHE A 449 11.06 1.26 -0.09
CA PHE A 449 11.86 1.55 -1.28
C PHE A 449 11.62 0.50 -2.37
N GLN A 450 11.71 0.91 -3.64
CA GLN A 450 11.92 -0.05 -4.74
C GLN A 450 13.43 -0.40 -4.73
N VAL A 451 13.73 -1.66 -4.43
CA VAL A 451 15.07 -2.15 -4.10
C VAL A 451 16.04 -2.04 -5.29
N ASP A 452 15.60 -2.29 -6.51
CA ASP A 452 16.44 -2.29 -7.71
C ASP A 452 16.84 -0.87 -8.14
N THR A 453 15.92 0.10 -8.04
CA THR A 453 16.20 1.54 -8.24
C THR A 453 17.22 2.04 -7.20
N VAL A 454 17.03 1.69 -5.92
CA VAL A 454 17.96 2.09 -4.84
C VAL A 454 19.31 1.40 -5.01
N ALA A 455 19.34 0.10 -5.31
CA ALA A 455 20.58 -0.65 -5.56
C ALA A 455 21.36 -0.08 -6.75
N TYR A 456 20.70 0.31 -7.83
CA TYR A 456 21.38 0.96 -8.95
C TYR A 456 22.09 2.27 -8.52
N HIS A 457 21.47 3.09 -7.66
CA HIS A 457 22.14 4.30 -7.13
C HIS A 457 23.26 3.97 -6.12
N LEU A 458 23.09 2.93 -5.29
CA LEU A 458 24.07 2.51 -4.28
C LEU A 458 25.23 1.66 -4.85
N SER A 459 25.11 1.16 -6.08
CA SER A 459 26.08 0.24 -6.73
C SER A 459 27.53 0.72 -6.68
N VAL A 460 27.76 2.03 -6.85
CA VAL A 460 29.07 2.69 -6.77
C VAL A 460 29.79 2.47 -5.44
N LEU A 461 29.07 2.18 -4.34
CA LEU A 461 29.67 1.91 -3.04
C LEU A 461 30.38 0.55 -2.98
N ARG A 462 30.04 -0.41 -3.85
CA ARG A 462 30.61 -1.76 -3.86
C ARG A 462 32.14 -1.73 -4.01
N ASP A 463 32.61 -0.98 -5.01
CA ASP A 463 34.02 -0.92 -5.38
C ASP A 463 34.80 0.05 -4.48
N MET A 464 34.10 1.02 -3.86
CA MET A 464 34.65 1.93 -2.86
C MET A 464 34.83 1.28 -1.48
N PHE A 465 34.00 0.30 -1.13
CA PHE A 465 33.96 -0.33 0.20
C PHE A 465 34.06 -1.87 0.14
N PRO A 466 35.15 -2.46 -0.41
CA PRO A 466 35.31 -3.92 -0.52
C PRO A 466 35.38 -4.62 0.85
N ASN A 467 35.78 -3.90 1.91
CA ASN A 467 35.75 -4.37 3.30
C ASN A 467 34.39 -4.15 4.00
N GLY A 468 33.34 -3.86 3.23
CA GLY A 468 32.00 -3.56 3.71
C GLY A 468 31.80 -2.12 4.20
N VAL A 469 30.57 -1.83 4.63
CA VAL A 469 30.11 -0.51 5.08
C VAL A 469 29.55 -0.53 6.51
N ASN A 470 29.62 0.61 7.19
CA ASN A 470 28.82 0.92 8.36
C ASN A 470 27.65 1.84 7.94
N VAL A 471 26.40 1.49 8.29
CA VAL A 471 25.21 2.23 7.85
C VAL A 471 24.45 2.80 9.05
N LEU A 472 24.01 4.06 8.93
CA LEU A 472 22.95 4.63 9.74
C LEU A 472 21.69 4.73 8.86
N SER A 473 20.60 4.12 9.28
CA SER A 473 19.37 3.99 8.50
C SER A 473 18.23 4.66 9.26
N LEU A 474 17.57 5.64 8.63
CA LEU A 474 16.57 6.51 9.24
C LEU A 474 15.22 6.32 8.55
N SER A 475 14.19 5.94 9.31
CA SER A 475 12.93 5.44 8.76
C SER A 475 13.17 4.18 7.91
N THR A 476 13.83 3.19 8.50
CA THR A 476 14.29 1.97 7.81
C THR A 476 13.15 1.16 7.20
N GLY A 477 11.93 1.24 7.76
CA GLY A 477 10.80 0.40 7.37
C GLY A 477 11.20 -1.08 7.41
N ILE A 478 10.88 -1.81 6.34
CA ILE A 478 11.21 -3.23 6.16
C ILE A 478 12.64 -3.47 5.62
N GLY A 479 13.56 -2.50 5.72
CA GLY A 479 14.97 -2.67 5.38
C GLY A 479 15.32 -2.58 3.90
N GLY A 480 14.56 -1.81 3.10
CA GLY A 480 14.73 -1.77 1.64
C GLY A 480 16.10 -1.29 1.16
N GLY A 481 16.80 -0.45 1.94
CA GLY A 481 18.16 0.00 1.63
C GLY A 481 19.21 -1.07 1.91
N GLU A 482 19.01 -1.85 2.97
CA GLU A 482 19.87 -2.92 3.42
C GLU A 482 19.70 -4.18 2.55
N VAL A 483 18.48 -4.48 2.12
CA VAL A 483 18.19 -5.47 1.07
C VAL A 483 18.88 -5.08 -0.25
N ALA A 484 18.87 -3.80 -0.63
CA ALA A 484 19.59 -3.31 -1.80
C ALA A 484 21.12 -3.48 -1.67
N LEU A 485 21.72 -3.10 -0.53
CA LEU A 485 23.14 -3.32 -0.25
C LEU A 485 23.52 -4.81 -0.27
N HIS A 486 22.67 -5.68 0.31
CA HIS A 486 22.89 -7.12 0.30
C HIS A 486 22.80 -7.72 -1.12
N ARG A 487 21.82 -7.32 -1.94
CA ARG A 487 21.71 -7.76 -3.35
C ARG A 487 22.86 -7.25 -4.23
N LEU A 488 23.52 -6.16 -3.87
CA LEU A 488 24.77 -5.69 -4.48
C LEU A 488 26.03 -6.45 -4.01
N GLY A 489 25.91 -7.37 -3.05
CA GLY A 489 27.04 -8.07 -2.42
C GLY A 489 27.84 -7.21 -1.42
N ILE A 490 27.35 -6.03 -1.05
CA ILE A 490 28.05 -5.11 -0.15
C ILE A 490 27.86 -5.56 1.29
N ARG A 491 28.92 -6.10 1.90
CA ARG A 491 28.88 -6.57 3.29
C ARG A 491 28.57 -5.42 4.25
N MET A 492 27.47 -5.53 5.00
CA MET A 492 27.17 -4.62 6.09
C MET A 492 27.88 -5.08 7.37
N ARG A 493 28.80 -4.28 7.91
CA ARG A 493 29.54 -4.59 9.15
C ARG A 493 28.74 -4.21 10.39
N THR A 494 28.08 -3.05 10.33
CA THR A 494 27.18 -2.57 11.39
C THR A 494 26.10 -1.73 10.75
N VAL A 495 24.84 -2.02 11.09
CA VAL A 495 23.68 -1.19 10.76
C VAL A 495 23.07 -0.69 12.06
N VAL A 496 22.90 0.63 12.16
CA VAL A 496 22.02 1.24 13.16
C VAL A 496 20.74 1.64 12.44
N SER A 497 19.65 0.92 12.69
CA SER A 497 18.34 1.24 12.11
C SER A 497 17.49 2.03 13.09
N VAL A 498 16.73 2.99 12.56
CA VAL A 498 15.81 3.84 13.30
C VAL A 498 14.44 3.71 12.66
N GLU A 499 13.52 3.06 13.35
CA GLU A 499 12.21 2.69 12.80
C GLU A 499 11.17 2.65 13.92
N GLU A 500 10.06 3.38 13.74
CA GLU A 500 9.05 3.57 14.79
C GLU A 500 8.01 2.42 14.79
N GLY A 501 7.69 1.82 13.63
CA GLY A 501 6.80 0.68 13.53
C GLY A 501 7.42 -0.61 14.07
N GLU A 502 6.78 -1.26 15.05
CA GLU A 502 7.30 -2.51 15.60
C GLU A 502 7.24 -3.67 14.61
N THR A 503 6.16 -3.78 13.84
CA THR A 503 6.05 -4.75 12.74
C THR A 503 7.20 -4.62 11.74
N ASN A 504 7.55 -3.39 11.35
CA ASN A 504 8.68 -3.11 10.47
C ASN A 504 10.02 -3.55 11.09
N ARG A 505 10.24 -3.22 12.37
CA ARG A 505 11.41 -3.67 13.14
C ARG A 505 11.55 -5.19 13.19
N ARG A 506 10.46 -5.91 13.48
CA ARG A 506 10.42 -7.39 13.54
C ARG A 506 10.67 -8.03 12.17
N ILE A 507 10.08 -7.49 11.09
CA ILE A 507 10.36 -7.92 9.71
C ILE A 507 11.86 -7.78 9.38
N PHE A 508 12.43 -6.60 9.65
CA PHE A 508 13.82 -6.33 9.33
C PHE A 508 14.82 -7.14 10.19
N GLU A 509 14.50 -7.38 11.47
CA GLU A 509 15.27 -8.26 12.36
C GLU A 509 15.25 -9.72 11.87
N GLY A 510 14.06 -10.24 11.56
CA GLY A 510 13.90 -11.59 11.02
C GLY A 510 14.66 -11.80 9.70
N TRP A 511 14.69 -10.80 8.82
CA TRP A 511 15.52 -10.83 7.61
C TRP A 511 17.03 -10.73 7.92
N TRP A 512 17.41 -9.88 8.89
CA TRP A 512 18.80 -9.67 9.27
C TRP A 512 19.44 -10.97 9.75
N ASP A 513 18.81 -11.66 10.70
CA ASP A 513 19.35 -12.87 11.32
C ASP A 513 19.43 -14.06 10.34
N GLN A 514 18.59 -14.07 9.29
CA GLN A 514 18.64 -15.05 8.21
C GLN A 514 19.76 -14.80 7.19
N THR A 515 20.23 -13.56 7.03
CA THR A 515 21.04 -13.17 5.85
C THR A 515 22.36 -12.47 6.15
N GLN A 516 22.55 -11.92 7.35
CA GLN A 516 23.69 -11.05 7.69
C GLN A 516 24.57 -11.61 8.81
N THR A 517 25.87 -11.33 8.72
CA THR A 517 26.87 -11.65 9.78
C THR A 517 27.43 -10.40 10.46
N GLY A 518 26.85 -9.24 10.15
CA GLY A 518 27.20 -7.96 10.77
C GLY A 518 26.45 -7.74 12.08
N LYS A 519 26.68 -6.58 12.69
CA LYS A 519 25.93 -6.16 13.89
C LYS A 519 24.74 -5.27 13.54
N LEU A 520 23.53 -5.69 13.91
CA LEU A 520 22.36 -4.82 13.98
C LEU A 520 22.31 -4.07 15.32
N VAL A 521 21.80 -2.85 15.30
CA VAL A 521 21.37 -2.07 16.47
C VAL A 521 20.08 -1.32 16.11
N GLN A 522 18.94 -1.79 16.59
CA GLN A 522 17.67 -1.11 16.34
C GLN A 522 17.42 0.03 17.35
N ILE A 523 16.72 1.07 16.91
CA ILE A 523 16.30 2.23 17.70
C ILE A 523 14.84 2.55 17.36
N ALA A 524 13.94 2.50 18.35
CA ALA A 524 12.50 2.57 18.13
C ALA A 524 11.91 3.99 17.95
N ASN A 525 12.71 5.06 18.04
CA ASN A 525 12.21 6.44 18.01
C ASN A 525 13.28 7.42 17.52
N LEU A 526 12.98 8.22 16.49
CA LEU A 526 13.94 9.15 15.90
C LEU A 526 14.38 10.26 16.87
N LYS A 527 13.50 10.67 17.81
CA LYS A 527 13.79 11.69 18.84
C LYS A 527 14.80 11.21 19.89
N SER A 528 15.04 9.89 19.99
CA SER A 528 16.08 9.33 20.86
C SER A 528 17.49 9.40 20.27
N LEU A 529 17.61 9.77 18.99
CA LEU A 529 18.89 9.93 18.28
C LEU A 529 19.52 11.32 18.56
N THR A 530 19.74 11.62 19.84
CA THR A 530 20.36 12.90 20.27
C THR A 530 21.81 13.03 19.79
N ASN A 531 22.39 14.23 19.86
CA ASN A 531 23.79 14.46 19.48
C ASN A 531 24.77 13.61 20.32
N GLU A 532 24.50 13.39 21.61
CA GLU A 532 25.30 12.48 22.45
C GLU A 532 25.10 11.02 22.04
N ARG A 533 23.87 10.62 21.66
CA ARG A 533 23.57 9.29 21.13
C ARG A 533 24.36 9.02 19.84
N ILE A 534 24.36 9.96 18.91
CA ILE A 534 25.12 9.89 17.65
C ILE A 534 26.62 9.84 17.95
N ALA A 535 27.14 10.73 18.79
CA ALA A 535 28.55 10.75 19.17
C ALA A 535 28.99 9.44 19.85
N SER A 536 28.14 8.85 20.69
CA SER A 536 28.36 7.54 21.32
C SER A 536 28.38 6.39 20.29
N LEU A 537 27.45 6.39 19.33
CA LEU A 537 27.42 5.41 18.24
C LEU A 537 28.65 5.54 17.33
N VAL A 538 29.05 6.76 16.97
CA VAL A 538 30.27 7.04 16.20
C VAL A 538 31.52 6.63 16.99
N GLY A 539 31.59 6.92 18.29
CA GLY A 539 32.69 6.44 19.15
C GLY A 539 32.77 4.91 19.23
N ARG A 540 31.63 4.23 19.32
CA ARG A 540 31.54 2.76 19.41
C ARG A 540 31.83 2.03 18.09
N PHE A 541 31.46 2.63 16.96
CA PHE A 541 31.55 2.01 15.63
C PHE A 541 32.51 2.75 14.66
N ARG A 542 33.35 3.64 15.20
CA ARG A 542 34.30 4.57 14.53
C ARG A 542 33.67 5.63 13.63
N ARG A 543 32.80 5.25 12.70
CA ARG A 543 32.14 6.12 11.71
C ARG A 543 31.01 5.40 11.00
N PHE A 544 30.10 6.16 10.40
CA PHE A 544 29.20 5.68 9.36
C PHE A 544 29.79 6.00 7.99
N ASP A 545 29.64 5.06 7.06
CA ASP A 545 30.07 5.21 5.66
C ASP A 545 28.90 5.67 4.79
N LEU A 546 27.68 5.23 5.12
CA LEU A 546 26.41 5.64 4.50
C LEU A 546 25.38 6.04 5.58
N VAL A 547 24.66 7.13 5.33
CA VAL A 547 23.46 7.56 6.06
C VAL A 547 22.27 7.52 5.09
N ILE A 548 21.42 6.52 5.20
CA ILE A 548 20.27 6.32 4.29
C ILE A 548 18.95 6.63 5.01
N GLY A 549 17.95 7.15 4.30
CA GLY A 549 16.61 7.27 4.85
C GLY A 549 15.54 7.70 3.85
N GLY A 550 14.29 7.46 4.23
CA GLY A 550 13.11 7.83 3.46
C GLY A 550 12.23 8.84 4.19
N SER A 551 11.49 9.65 3.42
CA SER A 551 10.27 10.28 3.92
C SER A 551 9.30 9.17 4.36
N GLN A 552 8.95 9.13 5.65
CA GLN A 552 7.76 8.38 6.05
C GLN A 552 6.54 9.03 5.37
N GLY A 553 5.68 8.21 4.76
CA GLY A 553 4.46 8.71 4.15
C GLY A 553 3.55 9.30 5.20
N HIS A 554 3.42 10.63 5.24
CA HIS A 554 2.35 11.29 5.97
C HIS A 554 1.02 11.01 5.26
N GLU A 555 0.43 9.85 5.56
CA GLU A 555 -1.03 9.75 5.66
C GLU A 555 -1.49 10.85 6.63
N ASN A 556 -2.51 11.62 6.27
CA ASN A 556 -2.91 12.82 7.02
C ASN A 556 -3.47 12.46 8.41
N SER A 557 -2.62 12.50 9.43
CA SER A 557 -2.97 12.21 10.82
C SER A 557 -3.68 13.40 11.50
N GLU A 558 -4.76 13.91 10.90
CA GLU A 558 -5.56 15.00 11.49
C GLU A 558 -6.25 14.58 12.80
N HIS A 559 -6.47 13.28 12.99
CA HIS A 559 -6.96 12.70 14.24
C HIS A 559 -6.11 13.05 15.49
N ASP A 560 -4.81 13.36 15.33
CA ASP A 560 -3.93 13.65 16.49
C ASP A 560 -3.91 15.14 16.91
N LYS A 561 -4.68 16.00 16.23
CA LYS A 561 -4.92 17.40 16.66
C LYS A 561 -6.23 17.58 17.45
N VAL A 562 -7.23 16.72 17.24
CA VAL A 562 -8.56 16.87 17.86
C VAL A 562 -8.53 16.64 19.39
N LYS A 563 -7.60 15.81 19.90
CA LYS A 563 -7.49 15.51 21.34
C LYS A 563 -6.69 16.53 22.18
N ARG A 564 -6.48 17.76 21.68
CA ARG A 564 -5.92 18.90 22.45
C ARG A 564 -6.73 20.18 22.22
N GLY A 565 -8.05 20.05 22.25
CA GLY A 565 -9.04 21.12 22.06
C GLY A 565 -10.34 20.85 22.82
N SER A 566 -10.24 20.52 24.11
CA SER A 566 -11.34 20.42 25.08
C SER A 566 -10.81 20.71 26.47
#